data_AF-A0A936C2Q5-F1
#
_entry.id   AF-A0A936C2Q5-F1
#
_cell.length_a   1.000
_cell.length_b   1.000
_cell.length_c   1.000
_cell.angle_alpha   90.00
_cell.angle_beta   90.00
_cell.angle_gamma   90.00
#
_symmetry.space_group_name_H-M   'P 1'
#
loop_
_entity.id
_entity.type
_entity.pdbx_description
1 polymer ?
#
loop_
_entity_poly.entity_id
_entity_poly.type
_entity_poly.pdbx_seq_one_letter_code
_entity_poly.pdbx_strand_id
1 'polypeptide(L)'
;MRTSITAIIAAIVAVTAFPGIASAEKGRFSGHCVLVSTKFNEVKAMDGHPMKSAMSGELDGLVFGNGGGGRLDRLLDKAHYHVAWVGDGGGGGYCLKTFTNKDGHKLFARCDSQGTPTGSAGVITLLGGTGPFTGIKGKGKFNFVSVTPAVAWDDIEWEWETP
;
A
#
# COMPACT_ATOMS: atom_id res chain seq x y z
N MET A 1 41.97 -21.47 -64.72
CA MET A 1 41.93 -22.10 -63.39
C MET A 1 42.64 -21.18 -62.41
N ARG A 2 41.91 -20.40 -61.62
CA ARG A 2 42.45 -19.55 -60.54
C ARG A 2 41.74 -19.97 -59.26
N THR A 3 42.52 -20.47 -58.32
CA THR A 3 42.10 -21.07 -57.06
C THR A 3 42.05 -20.01 -55.96
N SER A 4 40.97 -20.08 -55.17
CA SER A 4 40.89 -19.80 -53.72
C SER A 4 41.00 -18.36 -53.19
N ILE A 5 39.85 -17.81 -52.78
CA ILE A 5 39.65 -16.87 -51.65
C ILE A 5 38.25 -17.25 -51.11
N THR A 6 37.99 -17.58 -49.84
CA THR A 6 38.05 -16.71 -48.66
C THR A 6 37.71 -17.58 -47.44
N ALA A 7 38.52 -17.55 -46.38
CA ALA A 7 38.15 -18.12 -45.09
C ALA A 7 37.24 -17.13 -44.34
N ILE A 8 36.03 -17.53 -43.99
CA ILE A 8 35.12 -16.74 -43.16
C ILE A 8 35.40 -17.09 -41.69
N ILE A 9 35.94 -16.12 -40.95
CA ILE A 9 36.06 -16.18 -39.49
C ILE A 9 34.69 -15.76 -38.91
N ALA A 10 33.97 -16.70 -38.32
CA ALA A 10 32.75 -16.42 -37.56
C ALA A 10 33.13 -16.00 -36.13
N ALA A 11 33.01 -14.71 -35.82
CA ALA A 11 33.15 -14.19 -34.46
C ALA A 11 31.83 -14.42 -33.69
N ILE A 12 31.85 -15.34 -32.74
CA ILE A 12 30.76 -15.54 -31.78
C ILE A 12 30.83 -14.39 -30.75
N VAL A 13 29.95 -13.41 -30.88
CA VAL A 13 29.72 -12.41 -29.84
C VAL A 13 28.82 -13.03 -28.78
N ALA A 14 29.42 -13.55 -27.72
CA ALA A 14 28.70 -13.94 -26.52
C ALA A 14 28.25 -12.67 -25.78
N VAL A 15 27.03 -12.21 -26.06
CA VAL A 15 26.36 -11.21 -25.22
C VAL A 15 25.97 -11.90 -23.92
N THR A 16 26.81 -11.75 -22.90
CA THR A 16 26.43 -12.05 -21.52
C THR A 16 25.34 -11.07 -21.10
N ALA A 17 24.08 -11.51 -21.21
CA ALA A 17 22.95 -10.80 -20.63
C ALA A 17 23.09 -10.85 -19.10
N PHE A 18 23.76 -9.85 -18.53
CA PHE A 18 23.55 -9.53 -17.12
C PHE A 18 22.08 -9.15 -16.96
N PRO A 19 21.32 -9.78 -16.05
CA PRO A 19 20.01 -9.25 -15.69
C PRO A 19 20.27 -7.84 -15.15
N GLY A 20 19.85 -6.83 -15.91
CA GLY A 20 19.94 -5.45 -15.49
C GLY A 20 19.26 -5.33 -14.14
N ILE A 21 20.01 -4.87 -13.13
CA ILE A 21 19.43 -4.37 -11.90
C ILE A 21 18.53 -3.22 -12.34
N ALA A 22 17.22 -3.44 -12.37
CA ALA A 22 16.28 -2.37 -12.63
C ALA A 22 16.57 -1.28 -11.60
N SER A 23 16.85 -0.06 -12.06
CA SER A 23 17.07 1.06 -11.15
C SER A 23 15.84 1.22 -10.28
N ALA A 24 16.04 1.38 -8.96
CA ALA A 24 14.98 1.69 -8.02
C ALA A 24 14.13 2.87 -8.55
N GLU A 25 12.85 2.61 -8.84
CA GLU A 25 11.88 3.64 -9.14
C GLU A 25 11.46 4.29 -7.82
N LYS A 26 11.33 5.62 -7.79
CA LYS A 26 10.82 6.35 -6.64
C LYS A 26 9.72 7.31 -7.05
N GLY A 27 8.80 7.58 -6.13
CA GLY A 27 7.71 8.51 -6.39
C GLY A 27 6.93 8.89 -5.14
N ARG A 28 5.89 9.69 -5.37
CA ARG A 28 4.87 10.01 -4.37
C ARG A 28 3.54 9.47 -4.86
N PHE A 29 2.75 8.95 -3.94
CA PHE A 29 1.37 8.55 -4.17
C PHE A 29 0.46 9.43 -3.31
N SER A 30 -0.70 9.75 -3.85
CA SER A 30 -1.82 10.31 -3.10
C SER A 30 -3.11 9.65 -3.60
N GLY A 31 -3.94 9.18 -2.68
CA GLY A 31 -5.22 8.58 -2.98
C GLY A 31 -6.29 9.01 -2.00
N HIS A 32 -7.53 9.07 -2.46
CA HIS A 32 -8.70 9.17 -1.61
C HIS A 32 -9.36 7.80 -1.58
N CYS A 33 -9.81 7.31 -0.43
CA CYS A 33 -10.51 6.03 -0.38
C CYS A 33 -11.88 6.18 0.26
N VAL A 34 -12.89 5.59 -0.35
CA VAL A 34 -14.21 5.44 0.29
C VAL A 34 -14.26 4.07 0.94
N LEU A 35 -14.58 4.04 2.23
CA LEU A 35 -14.62 2.84 3.06
C LEU A 35 -16.01 2.68 3.67
N VAL A 36 -16.44 1.42 3.79
CA VAL A 36 -17.61 1.00 4.54
C VAL A 36 -17.15 0.13 5.70
N SER A 37 -17.61 0.45 6.92
CA SER A 37 -17.40 -0.40 8.09
C SER A 37 -18.20 -1.69 7.92
N THR A 38 -17.49 -2.82 7.85
CA THR A 38 -18.11 -4.16 7.73
C THR A 38 -18.21 -4.85 9.07
N LYS A 39 -17.39 -4.43 10.05
CA LYS A 39 -17.36 -5.00 11.40
C LYS A 39 -16.79 -4.00 12.39
N PHE A 40 -17.38 -3.96 13.57
CA PHE A 40 -16.86 -3.21 14.70
C PHE A 40 -17.20 -3.94 15.99
N ASN A 41 -16.20 -4.13 16.84
CA ASN A 41 -16.37 -4.68 18.18
C ASN A 41 -15.65 -3.77 19.16
N GLU A 42 -16.32 -3.49 20.27
CA GLU A 42 -15.73 -2.82 21.42
C GLU A 42 -16.08 -3.64 22.67
N VAL A 43 -15.06 -4.00 23.43
CA VAL A 43 -15.20 -4.70 24.70
C VAL A 43 -14.59 -3.83 25.78
N LYS A 44 -15.40 -3.44 26.76
CA LYS A 44 -14.92 -2.67 27.91
C LYS A 44 -13.77 -3.42 28.58
N ALA A 45 -12.70 -2.71 28.92
CA ALA A 45 -11.61 -3.32 29.67
C ALA A 45 -12.05 -3.69 31.09
N MET A 46 -11.37 -4.69 31.68
CA MET A 46 -11.58 -5.04 33.08
C MET A 46 -11.16 -3.88 33.99
N ASP A 47 -11.79 -3.77 35.15
CA ASP A 47 -11.45 -2.73 36.13
C ASP A 47 -9.96 -2.83 36.53
N GLY A 48 -9.27 -1.69 36.55
CA GLY A 48 -7.83 -1.61 36.85
C GLY A 48 -6.89 -1.81 35.65
N HIS A 49 -7.40 -2.14 34.47
CA HIS A 49 -6.59 -2.21 33.25
C HIS A 49 -6.19 -0.79 32.75
N PRO A 50 -4.97 -0.58 32.23
CA PRO A 50 -4.50 0.75 31.80
C PRO A 50 -5.26 1.32 30.59
N MET A 51 -5.83 0.45 29.74
CA MET A 51 -6.58 0.83 28.54
C MET A 51 -8.09 0.84 28.82
N LYS A 52 -8.85 1.72 28.14
CA LYS A 52 -10.29 1.92 28.41
C LYS A 52 -11.16 0.80 27.83
N SER A 53 -10.81 0.30 26.64
CA SER A 53 -11.49 -0.82 26.00
C SER A 53 -10.53 -1.55 25.05
N ALA A 54 -10.93 -2.73 24.60
CA ALA A 54 -10.31 -3.40 23.46
C ALA A 54 -11.25 -3.25 22.26
N MET A 55 -10.75 -2.66 21.19
CA MET A 55 -11.52 -2.36 19.99
C MET A 55 -10.93 -3.10 18.79
N SER A 56 -11.79 -3.59 17.92
CA SER A 56 -11.40 -4.12 16.62
C SER A 56 -12.42 -3.73 15.56
N GLY A 57 -11.97 -3.58 14.33
CA GLY A 57 -12.89 -3.34 13.22
C GLY A 57 -12.28 -3.68 11.89
N GLU A 58 -13.17 -3.83 10.91
CA GLU A 58 -12.82 -4.07 9.52
C GLU A 58 -13.58 -3.07 8.66
N LEU A 59 -12.88 -2.51 7.68
CA LEU A 59 -13.46 -1.64 6.67
C LEU A 59 -13.08 -2.13 5.29
N ASP A 60 -13.99 -1.95 4.36
CA ASP A 60 -13.85 -2.41 2.98
C ASP A 60 -14.26 -1.30 2.01
N GLY A 61 -13.57 -1.18 0.89
CA GLY A 61 -13.81 -0.09 -0.02
C GLY A 61 -12.91 -0.08 -1.24
N LEU A 62 -12.80 1.09 -1.86
CA LEU A 62 -12.03 1.28 -3.08
C LEU A 62 -11.16 2.53 -2.96
N VAL A 63 -9.98 2.46 -3.57
CA VAL A 63 -9.19 3.64 -3.88
C VAL A 63 -9.89 4.41 -5.00
N PHE A 64 -10.17 5.67 -4.73
CA PHE A 64 -10.64 6.68 -5.67
C PHE A 64 -9.43 7.56 -6.07
N GLY A 65 -8.98 7.42 -7.32
CA GLY A 65 -7.70 7.99 -7.77
C GLY A 65 -7.64 9.51 -7.79
N ASN A 66 -6.42 10.06 -7.66
CA ASN A 66 -6.14 11.51 -7.62
C ASN A 66 -5.41 12.05 -8.86
N GLY A 67 -5.32 11.27 -9.95
CA GLY A 67 -4.86 11.77 -11.24
C GLY A 67 -3.35 12.06 -11.38
N GLY A 68 -2.50 11.61 -10.46
CA GLY A 68 -1.03 11.81 -10.51
C GLY A 68 -0.35 11.10 -11.69
N GLY A 69 -1.01 10.11 -12.30
CA GLY A 69 -0.59 9.46 -13.53
C GLY A 69 0.68 8.60 -13.40
N GLY A 70 1.31 8.51 -12.23
CA GLY A 70 2.49 7.70 -11.98
C GLY A 70 2.20 6.19 -12.03
N ARG A 71 3.25 5.37 -12.02
CA ARG A 71 3.11 3.91 -12.05
C ARG A 71 2.25 3.41 -10.88
N LEU A 72 2.53 3.86 -9.67
CA LEU A 72 1.78 3.42 -8.49
C LEU A 72 0.33 3.93 -8.52
N ASP A 73 0.09 5.15 -9.00
CA ASP A 73 -1.27 5.68 -9.21
C ASP A 73 -2.07 4.78 -10.15
N ARG A 74 -1.47 4.36 -11.28
CA ARG A 74 -2.15 3.47 -12.24
C ARG A 74 -2.39 2.06 -11.69
N LEU A 75 -1.48 1.56 -10.86
CA LEU A 75 -1.63 0.25 -10.24
C LEU A 75 -2.68 0.26 -9.12
N LEU A 76 -2.86 1.39 -8.44
CA LEU A 76 -3.79 1.50 -7.31
C LEU A 76 -5.11 2.17 -7.68
N ASP A 77 -5.28 2.70 -8.90
CA ASP A 77 -6.57 3.20 -9.37
C ASP A 77 -7.65 2.12 -9.25
N LYS A 78 -8.70 2.41 -8.48
CA LYS A 78 -9.81 1.49 -8.19
C LYS A 78 -9.38 0.17 -7.56
N ALA A 79 -8.21 0.13 -6.92
CA ALA A 79 -7.79 -1.02 -6.14
C ALA A 79 -8.79 -1.26 -5.00
N HIS A 80 -9.10 -2.53 -4.76
CA HIS A 80 -9.84 -2.95 -3.57
C HIS A 80 -9.02 -2.63 -2.34
N TYR A 81 -9.64 -1.95 -1.38
CA TYR A 81 -8.98 -1.44 -0.21
C TYR A 81 -9.63 -1.98 1.05
N HIS A 82 -8.86 -2.77 1.79
CA HIS A 82 -9.29 -3.40 3.03
C HIS A 82 -8.44 -2.91 4.20
N VAL A 83 -9.10 -2.57 5.30
CA VAL A 83 -8.47 -2.10 6.53
C VAL A 83 -8.91 -2.97 7.69
N ALA A 84 -7.95 -3.62 8.35
CA ALA A 84 -8.16 -4.29 9.63
C ALA A 84 -7.51 -3.45 10.74
N TRP A 85 -8.28 -3.05 11.74
CA TRP A 85 -7.82 -2.12 12.79
C TRP A 85 -8.03 -2.70 14.19
N VAL A 86 -7.16 -2.31 15.11
CA VAL A 86 -7.31 -2.52 16.55
C VAL A 86 -6.93 -1.28 17.33
N GLY A 87 -7.61 -1.05 18.45
CA GLY A 87 -7.29 0.05 19.35
C GLY A 87 -7.80 -0.16 20.77
N ASP A 88 -7.66 0.89 21.57
CA ASP A 88 -7.57 0.76 23.04
C ASP A 88 -8.60 1.61 23.83
N GLY A 89 -9.54 2.25 23.14
CA GLY A 89 -10.52 3.17 23.72
C GLY A 89 -9.92 4.48 24.29
N GLY A 90 -8.60 4.57 24.41
CA GLY A 90 -7.84 5.77 24.75
C GLY A 90 -7.56 6.66 23.54
N GLY A 91 -7.98 6.23 22.35
CA GLY A 91 -7.76 6.92 21.09
C GLY A 91 -6.49 6.47 20.38
N GLY A 92 -5.74 5.51 20.92
CA GLY A 92 -4.60 4.91 20.25
C GLY A 92 -4.99 3.65 19.49
N GLY A 93 -4.24 3.34 18.44
CA GLY A 93 -4.28 2.02 17.82
C GLY A 93 -3.42 1.91 16.57
N TYR A 94 -3.60 0.81 15.86
CA TYR A 94 -2.91 0.56 14.61
C TYR A 94 -3.81 -0.23 13.66
N CYS A 95 -3.44 -0.23 12.39
CA CYS A 95 -4.15 -0.97 11.36
C CYS A 95 -3.21 -1.63 10.35
N LEU A 96 -3.74 -2.64 9.68
CA LEU A 96 -3.19 -3.18 8.45
C LEU A 96 -4.08 -2.77 7.28
N LYS A 97 -3.44 -2.20 6.27
CA LYS A 97 -4.04 -1.68 5.05
C LYS A 97 -3.60 -2.58 3.90
N THR A 98 -4.55 -3.17 3.19
CA THR A 98 -4.29 -4.01 2.02
C THR A 98 -4.94 -3.41 0.80
N PHE A 99 -4.14 -3.13 -0.23
CA PHE A 99 -4.61 -2.67 -1.53
C PHE A 99 -4.45 -3.80 -2.53
N THR A 100 -5.54 -4.26 -3.14
CA THR A 100 -5.54 -5.31 -4.15
C THR A 100 -5.87 -4.68 -5.50
N ASN A 101 -4.90 -4.67 -6.42
CA ASN A 101 -5.13 -4.12 -7.75
C ASN A 101 -6.04 -5.04 -8.60
N LYS A 102 -6.43 -4.55 -9.78
CA LYS A 102 -7.27 -5.29 -10.74
C LYS A 102 -6.71 -6.65 -11.18
N ASP A 103 -5.38 -6.83 -11.09
CA ASP A 103 -4.67 -8.05 -11.47
C ASP A 103 -4.47 -9.00 -10.27
N GLY A 104 -5.01 -8.65 -9.09
CA GLY A 104 -4.92 -9.44 -7.86
C GLY A 104 -3.62 -9.28 -7.07
N HIS A 105 -2.71 -8.41 -7.51
CA HIS A 105 -1.50 -8.07 -6.77
C HIS A 105 -1.81 -7.19 -5.57
N LYS A 106 -1.09 -7.43 -4.47
CA LYS A 106 -1.38 -6.80 -3.17
C LYS A 106 -0.24 -5.90 -2.71
N LEU A 107 -0.57 -4.72 -2.25
CA LEU A 107 0.31 -3.83 -1.48
C LEU A 107 -0.14 -3.87 -0.02
N PHE A 108 0.81 -4.04 0.90
CA PHE A 108 0.54 -4.09 2.34
C PHE A 108 1.16 -2.86 3.02
N ALA A 109 0.42 -2.28 3.95
CA ALA A 109 0.90 -1.19 4.78
C ALA A 109 0.43 -1.34 6.23
N ARG A 110 1.26 -0.89 7.17
CA ARG A 110 0.87 -0.65 8.56
C ARG A 110 0.45 0.80 8.69
N CYS A 111 -0.59 1.07 9.47
CA CYS A 111 -0.85 2.40 10.00
C CYS A 111 -0.72 2.42 11.51
N ASP A 112 -0.12 3.48 12.05
CA ASP A 112 -0.15 3.80 13.47
C ASP A 112 -1.07 5.03 13.62
N SER A 113 -2.15 4.88 14.38
CA SER A 113 -3.29 5.79 14.37
C SER A 113 -3.50 6.46 15.72
N GLN A 114 -3.82 7.76 15.68
CA GLN A 114 -4.36 8.49 16.80
C GLN A 114 -5.76 9.00 16.46
N GLY A 115 -6.69 8.86 17.39
CA GLY A 115 -8.06 9.32 17.27
C GLY A 115 -8.14 10.83 17.12
N THR A 116 -9.04 11.29 16.26
CA THR A 116 -9.41 12.68 16.04
C THR A 116 -10.90 12.85 16.33
N PRO A 117 -11.42 14.09 16.43
CA PRO A 117 -12.85 14.30 16.69
C PRO A 117 -13.79 13.65 15.66
N THR A 118 -13.30 13.40 14.43
CA THR A 118 -14.10 12.88 13.31
C THR A 118 -13.60 11.53 12.80
N GLY A 119 -12.60 10.91 13.44
CA GLY A 119 -12.01 9.66 12.97
C GLY A 119 -10.63 9.39 13.56
N SER A 120 -9.63 9.22 12.71
CA SER A 120 -8.25 9.01 13.13
C SER A 120 -7.26 9.50 12.08
N ALA A 121 -6.06 9.86 12.50
CA ALA A 121 -4.98 10.26 11.60
C ALA A 121 -3.66 9.69 12.10
N GLY A 122 -2.68 9.59 11.21
CA GLY A 122 -1.38 9.12 11.62
C GLY A 122 -0.45 8.79 10.47
N VAL A 123 0.41 7.82 10.72
CA VAL A 123 1.50 7.44 9.81
C VAL A 123 1.13 6.16 9.10
N ILE A 124 1.41 6.09 7.80
CA ILE A 124 1.38 4.86 7.02
C ILE A 124 2.81 4.44 6.65
N THR A 125 3.11 3.15 6.76
CA THR A 125 4.41 2.57 6.39
C THR A 125 4.17 1.36 5.50
N LEU A 126 4.79 1.35 4.30
CA LEU A 126 4.68 0.23 3.37
C LEU A 126 5.49 -0.96 3.90
N LEU A 127 4.88 -2.14 3.83
CA LEU A 127 5.45 -3.41 4.31
C LEU A 127 5.92 -4.31 3.16
N GLY A 128 5.77 -3.87 1.92
CA GLY A 128 5.98 -4.68 0.73
C GLY A 128 4.67 -5.11 0.08
N GLY A 129 4.76 -6.10 -0.81
CA GLY A 129 3.62 -6.57 -1.56
C GLY A 129 3.97 -7.73 -2.50
N THR A 130 3.04 -8.06 -3.39
CA THR A 130 3.20 -9.10 -4.41
C THR A 130 3.29 -8.49 -5.81
N GLY A 131 3.82 -9.26 -6.77
CA GLY A 131 3.94 -8.82 -8.16
C GLY A 131 4.70 -7.49 -8.27
N PRO A 132 4.12 -6.43 -8.87
CA PRO A 132 4.77 -5.14 -9.06
C PRO A 132 5.06 -4.38 -7.75
N PHE A 133 4.54 -4.83 -6.61
CA PHE A 133 4.78 -4.25 -5.29
C PHE A 133 5.86 -4.99 -4.49
N THR A 134 6.49 -6.02 -5.07
CA THR A 134 7.49 -6.82 -4.37
C THR A 134 8.68 -5.96 -3.92
N GLY A 135 8.95 -5.96 -2.61
CA GLY A 135 10.05 -5.21 -2.01
C GLY A 135 9.86 -3.69 -1.94
N ILE A 136 8.68 -3.16 -2.32
CA ILE A 136 8.39 -1.73 -2.22
C ILE A 136 8.51 -1.26 -0.76
N LYS A 137 9.13 -0.10 -0.57
CA LYS A 137 9.26 0.58 0.72
C LYS A 137 8.69 1.97 0.61
N GLY A 138 8.27 2.54 1.72
CA GLY A 138 7.67 3.86 1.72
C GLY A 138 7.06 4.22 3.06
N LYS A 139 6.85 5.52 3.24
CA LYS A 139 6.25 6.09 4.44
C LYS A 139 5.49 7.35 4.09
N GLY A 140 4.45 7.63 4.86
CA GLY A 140 3.69 8.85 4.73
C GLY A 140 2.63 8.99 5.79
N LYS A 141 1.47 9.50 5.40
CA LYS A 141 0.38 9.84 6.29
C LYS A 141 -0.95 9.32 5.78
N PHE A 142 -1.88 9.21 6.71
CA PHE A 142 -3.29 9.01 6.38
C PHE A 142 -4.18 9.91 7.25
N ASN A 143 -5.37 10.19 6.74
CA ASN A 143 -6.43 10.91 7.43
C ASN A 143 -7.77 10.21 7.18
N PHE A 144 -8.21 9.46 8.19
CA PHE A 144 -9.47 8.75 8.22
C PHE A 144 -10.56 9.62 8.84
N VAL A 145 -11.64 9.84 8.10
CA VAL A 145 -12.77 10.68 8.51
C VAL A 145 -14.07 9.92 8.33
N SER A 146 -14.78 9.68 9.43
CA SER A 146 -16.14 9.12 9.39
C SER A 146 -17.10 10.18 8.87
N VAL A 147 -17.81 9.87 7.79
CA VAL A 147 -18.85 10.72 7.20
C VAL A 147 -20.21 10.36 7.77
N THR A 148 -20.42 9.07 8.00
CA THR A 148 -21.58 8.50 8.69
C THR A 148 -21.09 7.42 9.65
N PRO A 149 -21.96 6.82 10.48
CA PRO A 149 -21.55 5.69 11.32
C PRO A 149 -20.99 4.48 10.55
N ALA A 150 -21.32 4.34 9.25
CA ALA A 150 -20.91 3.21 8.44
C ALA A 150 -19.96 3.56 7.30
N VAL A 151 -19.84 4.84 6.92
CA VAL A 151 -19.09 5.28 5.73
C VAL A 151 -18.02 6.29 6.14
N ALA A 152 -16.82 6.11 5.61
CA ALA A 152 -15.68 6.96 5.88
C ALA A 152 -14.88 7.27 4.62
N TRP A 153 -14.16 8.38 4.67
CA TRP A 153 -13.04 8.68 3.79
C TRP A 153 -11.73 8.31 4.46
N ASP A 154 -10.75 7.86 3.68
CA ASP A 154 -9.37 7.70 4.10
C ASP A 154 -8.46 8.31 3.04
N ASP A 155 -7.95 9.50 3.33
CA ASP A 155 -6.99 10.18 2.49
C ASP A 155 -5.60 9.67 2.83
N ILE A 156 -4.86 9.22 1.82
CA ILE A 156 -3.56 8.60 1.99
C ILE A 156 -2.53 9.28 1.11
N GLU A 157 -1.35 9.50 1.67
CA GLU A 157 -0.20 10.00 0.93
C GLU A 157 1.07 9.32 1.41
N TRP A 158 1.97 8.97 0.50
CA TRP A 158 3.28 8.45 0.87
C TRP A 158 4.31 8.64 -0.23
N GLU A 159 5.56 8.66 0.19
CA GLU A 159 6.70 8.44 -0.69
C GLU A 159 6.98 6.95 -0.79
N TRP A 160 7.44 6.49 -1.95
CA TRP A 160 7.76 5.09 -2.18
C TRP A 160 9.00 4.92 -3.04
N GLU A 161 9.65 3.77 -2.88
CA GLU A 161 10.72 3.27 -3.74
C GLU A 161 10.57 1.76 -3.98
N THR A 162 10.89 1.29 -5.18
CA THR A 162 11.10 -0.14 -5.45
C THR A 162 12.54 -0.53 -5.08
N PRO A 163 12.82 -1.83 -4.86
CA PRO A 163 14.18 -2.32 -4.67
C PRO A 163 15.15 -1.90 -5.79
#